data_AF-A0A7J3W6I5-F1
#
_entry.id   AF-A0A7J3W6I5-F1
#
_cell.length_a   1.000
_cell.length_b   1.000
_cell.length_c   1.000
_cell.angle_alpha   90.00
_cell.angle_beta   90.00
_cell.angle_gamma   90.00
#
_symmetry.space_group_name_H-M   'P 1'
#
loop_
_entity.id
_entity.type
_entity.pdbx_description
1 polymer ?
#
loop_
_entity_poly.entity_id
_entity_poly.type
_entity_poly.pdbx_seq_one_letter_code
_entity_poly.pdbx_strand_id
1 'polypeptide(L)' 'MGLLVIYHSHPFGRAEPSELDRRRAFYLNVVYVIISLEGGRVYDVKAYLWDGQEFVKCNFSVEV' A
#
# COMPACT_ATOMS: atom_id res chain seq x y z
N MET A 1 3.12 21.64 0.97
CA MET A 1 3.24 20.21 1.35
C MET A 1 2.66 19.38 0.22
N GLY A 2 3.31 18.27 -0.15
CA GLY A 2 2.89 17.37 -1.24
C GLY A 2 2.15 16.13 -0.74
N LEU A 3 1.70 15.28 -1.68
CA LEU A 3 1.11 13.98 -1.36
C LEU A 3 2.21 13.03 -0.84
N LEU A 4 2.03 12.52 0.39
CA LEU A 4 3.03 11.65 1.03
C LEU A 4 2.68 10.16 0.92
N VAL A 5 1.41 9.82 1.17
CA VAL A 5 0.95 8.44 1.28
C VAL A 5 -0.46 8.29 0.72
N ILE A 6 -0.72 7.18 0.04
CA ILE A 6 -2.05 6.68 -0.31
C ILE A 6 -2.26 5.37 0.46
N TYR A 7 -3.48 5.11 0.95
CA TYR A 7 -3.78 3.84 1.57
C TYR A 7 -5.09 3.25 1.07
N HIS A 8 -5.18 1.93 1.08
CA HIS A 8 -6.43 1.20 0.87
C HIS A 8 -6.38 -0.17 1.53
N SER A 9 -7.55 -0.78 1.69
CA SER A 9 -7.69 -2.12 2.26
C SER A 9 -8.08 -3.16 1.21
N HIS A 10 -7.58 -4.37 1.37
CA HIS A 10 -8.02 -5.58 0.66
C HIS A 10 -8.90 -6.41 1.59
N PRO A 11 -10.23 -6.48 1.36
CA PRO A 11 -11.14 -7.21 2.26
C PRO A 11 -10.92 -8.73 2.30
N PHE A 12 -10.37 -9.30 1.24
CA PHE A 12 -10.17 -10.76 1.07
C PHE A 12 -8.78 -11.11 0.52
N GLY A 13 -7.86 -10.15 0.46
CA GLY A 13 -6.57 -10.28 -0.22
C GLY A 13 -5.41 -9.97 0.71
N ARG A 14 -4.22 -10.45 0.34
CA ARG A 14 -2.97 -10.13 1.05
C ARG A 14 -2.66 -8.64 0.93
N ALA A 15 -1.83 -8.14 1.84
CA ALA A 15 -1.32 -6.77 1.82
C ALA A 15 -0.26 -6.57 0.72
N GLU A 16 -0.54 -7.00 -0.51
CA GLU A 16 0.36 -6.95 -1.65
C GLU A 16 -0.34 -6.23 -2.81
N PRO A 17 0.37 -5.42 -3.62
CA PRO A 17 -0.23 -4.72 -4.74
C PRO A 17 -0.76 -5.68 -5.81
N SER A 18 -2.04 -5.53 -6.13
CA SER A 18 -2.68 -6.22 -7.25
C SER A 18 -2.29 -5.58 -8.59
N GLU A 19 -2.67 -6.21 -9.70
CA GLU A 19 -2.54 -5.58 -11.02
C GLU A 19 -3.40 -4.31 -11.15
N LEU A 20 -4.57 -4.28 -10.49
CA LEU A 20 -5.44 -3.11 -10.52
C LEU A 20 -4.79 -1.93 -9.80
N ASP A 21 -4.09 -2.19 -8.70
CA ASP A 21 -3.33 -1.17 -7.97
C ASP A 21 -2.23 -0.60 -8.86
N ARG A 22 -1.47 -1.45 -9.57
CA ARG A 22 -0.43 -1.01 -10.53
C ARG A 22 -1.02 -0.14 -11.65
N ARG A 23 -2.15 -0.54 -12.23
CA ARG A 23 -2.83 0.24 -13.29
C ARG A 23 -3.37 1.59 -12.80
N ARG A 24 -3.54 1.76 -11.48
CA ARG A 24 -4.09 2.99 -10.85
C ARG A 24 -3.03 3.81 -10.10
N ALA A 25 -1.77 3.38 -10.09
CA ALA A 25 -0.68 4.07 -9.42
C ALA A 25 -0.18 5.26 -10.27
N PHE A 26 -0.95 6.34 -10.28
CA PHE A 26 -0.63 7.53 -11.09
C PHE A 26 0.36 8.49 -10.40
N TYR A 27 0.55 8.36 -9.09
CA TYR A 27 1.40 9.25 -8.30
C TYR A 27 2.78 8.62 -8.10
N LEU A 28 3.79 9.19 -8.78
CA LEU A 28 5.19 8.79 -8.67
C LEU A 28 5.79 9.15 -7.32
N ASN A 29 6.70 8.32 -6.82
CA ASN A 29 7.44 8.52 -5.56
C ASN A 29 6.51 8.70 -4.34
N VAL A 30 5.33 8.09 -4.38
CA VAL A 30 4.36 8.08 -3.28
C VAL A 30 4.30 6.69 -2.68
N VAL A 31 4.23 6.63 -1.34
CA VAL A 31 4.09 5.37 -0.62
C VAL A 31 2.63 4.93 -0.63
N TYR A 32 2.39 3.67 -0.92
CA TYR A 32 1.10 3.00 -0.86
C TYR A 32 1.10 2.04 0.33
N VAL A 33 0.20 2.27 1.28
CA VAL A 33 -0.02 1.38 2.41
C VAL A 33 -1.21 0.48 2.09
N ILE A 34 -0.97 -0.82 2.04
CA ILE A 34 -2.01 -1.82 1.77
C ILE A 34 -2.32 -2.57 3.05
N ILE A 35 -3.60 -2.59 3.41
CA ILE A 35 -4.10 -3.20 4.63
C ILE A 35 -4.89 -4.46 4.26
N SER A 36 -4.40 -5.63 4.64
CA SER A 36 -5.15 -6.88 4.52
C SER A 36 -6.14 -7.00 5.67
N LEU A 37 -7.39 -7.34 5.35
CA LEU A 37 -8.43 -7.60 6.35
C LEU A 37 -8.81 -9.08 6.38
N GLU A 38 -9.11 -9.57 7.58
CA GLU A 38 -9.72 -10.89 7.80
C GLU A 38 -10.81 -10.76 8.88
N GLY A 39 -12.04 -11.20 8.58
CA GLY A 39 -13.16 -11.11 9.51
C GLY A 39 -13.48 -9.67 9.98
N GLY A 40 -13.23 -8.66 9.13
CA GLY A 40 -13.43 -7.24 9.46
C GLY A 40 -12.35 -6.64 10.37
N ARG A 41 -11.26 -7.36 10.63
CA ARG A 41 -10.11 -6.89 11.41
C ARG A 41 -8.87 -6.78 10.54
N VAL A 42 -7.93 -5.94 10.95
CA VAL A 42 -6.62 -5.83 10.31
C VAL A 42 -5.83 -7.12 10.57
N TYR A 43 -5.40 -7.77 9.49
CA TYR A 43 -4.58 -8.98 9.53
C TYR A 43 -3.11 -8.69 9.23
N ASP A 44 -2.83 -7.85 8.23
CA ASP A 44 -1.47 -7.50 7.79
C ASP A 44 -1.44 -6.07 7.24
N VAL A 45 -0.32 -5.37 7.42
CA VAL A 45 -0.10 -4.02 6.89
C VAL A 45 1.29 -3.96 6.27
N LYS A 46 1.34 -3.57 4.99
CA LYS A 46 2.59 -3.42 4.25
C LYS A 46 2.61 -2.10 3.50
N ALA A 47 3.80 -1.54 3.36
CA ALA A 47 4.05 -0.32 2.62
C ALA A 47 4.87 -0.62 1.37
N TYR A 48 4.56 0.07 0.27
CA TYR A 48 5.25 -0.04 -1.00
C TYR A 48 5.45 1.35 -1.62
N LEU A 49 6.65 1.66 -2.09
CA LEU A 49 6.90 2.85 -2.91
C LEU A 49 6.57 2.53 -4.36
N TRP A 50 5.81 3.40 -5.02
CA TRP A 50 5.65 3.35 -6.47
C TRP A 50 6.72 4.23 -7.14
N ASP A 51 7.63 3.61 -7.90
CA ASP A 51 8.72 4.31 -8.61
C ASP A 51 8.37 4.69 -10.07
N GLY A 52 7.17 4.33 -10.54
CA GLY A 52 6.73 4.52 -11.93
C GLY A 52 6.82 3.27 -12.80
N GLN A 53 7.45 2.21 -12.32
CA GLN A 53 7.58 0.92 -13.02
C GLN A 53 7.05 -0.22 -12.15
N GLU A 54 7.43 -0.23 -10.88
CA GLU A 54 7.05 -1.28 -9.95
C GLU A 54 6.79 -0.76 -8.53
N PHE A 55 6.20 -1.65 -7.73
CA PHE A 55 6.03 -1.42 -6.30
C PHE A 55 7.20 -2.03 -5.54
N VAL A 56 8.03 -1.19 -4.96
CA VAL A 56 9.17 -1.59 -4.13
C VAL A 56 8.71 -1.64 -2.67
N LYS A 57 8.87 -2.79 -2.00
CA LYS A 57 8.46 -2.94 -0.60
C LYS A 57 9.28 -2.04 0.32
N CYS A 58 8.60 -1.32 1.21
CA CYS A 58 9.22 -0.47 2.23
C CYS A 58 9.09 -1.09 3.62
N ASN A 59 10.09 -0.85 4.46
CA ASN A 59 9.95 -1.03 5.90
C ASN A 59 9.38 0.25 6.51
N PHE A 60 8.56 0.12 7.54
CA PHE A 60 8.05 1.24 8.32
C PHE A 60 7.98 0.87 9.81
N SER A 61 8.03 1.89 10.65
CA SER A 61 7.79 1.79 12.09
C SER A 61 6.60 2.66 12.47
N VAL A 62 5.88 2.26 13.51
CA VAL A 62 4.82 3.06 14.11
C VAL A 62 5.37 3.60 15.42
N GLU A 63 5.35 4.92 15.57
CA GLU A 63 5.66 5.59 16.83
C GLU A 63 4.34 5.91 17.55
N VAL A 64 4.28 5.65 18.85
CA VAL A 64 3.10 5.86 19.71
C VAL A 64 3.44 6.88 20.77
#